data_AF-A0AAV7CMW5-F1
#
_entry.id   AF-A0AAV7CMW5-F1
#
_cell.length_a   1.000
_cell.length_b   1.000
_cell.length_c   1.000
_cell.angle_alpha   90.00
_cell.angle_beta   90.00
_cell.angle_gamma   90.00
#
_symmetry.space_group_name_H-M   'P 1'
#
loop_
_entity.id
_entity.type
_entity.pdbx_description
1 polymer ?
#
loop_
_entity_poly.entity_id
_entity_poly.type
_entity_poly.pdbx_seq_one_letter_code
_entity_poly.pdbx_strand_id
1 'polypeptide(L)'
;MMAHGDYICHPQPCERYIHGTVIEFYCDPGYMLSNDYKYFTCQSGEWFPSSPLYCEKTEKSWPNSQDTMLTTWKIVAFTASSVLLVLLLVIIARSFQTKFKTHFLPRCGAGAVQRLNQQGAVE
;
A
#
# COMPACT_ATOMS: atom_id res chain seq x y z
N MET A 1 -26.87 -26.76 8.21
CA MET A 1 -25.81 -27.14 7.27
C MET A 1 -24.92 -25.93 7.07
N MET A 2 -23.60 -26.08 7.18
CA MET A 2 -22.66 -25.00 6.86
C MET A 2 -22.61 -24.81 5.35
N ALA A 3 -22.55 -23.56 4.91
CA ALA A 3 -22.33 -23.23 3.50
C ALA A 3 -20.82 -23.22 3.24
N HIS A 4 -20.40 -23.88 2.16
CA HIS A 4 -19.00 -23.93 1.71
C HIS A 4 -18.03 -24.59 2.71
N GLY A 5 -18.47 -25.65 3.38
CA GLY A 5 -17.64 -26.40 4.33
C GLY A 5 -18.29 -27.68 4.84
N ASP A 6 -17.53 -28.40 5.66
CA ASP A 6 -17.90 -29.67 6.29
C ASP A 6 -17.42 -29.71 7.76
N TYR A 7 -17.80 -30.75 8.50
CA TYR A 7 -17.47 -30.89 9.91
C TYR A 7 -17.16 -32.33 10.32
N ILE A 8 -16.28 -32.47 11.31
CA ILE A 8 -15.84 -33.75 11.86
C ILE A 8 -16.12 -33.78 13.37
N CYS A 9 -16.71 -34.86 13.87
CA CYS A 9 -16.97 -35.04 15.30
C CYS A 9 -15.91 -35.89 15.98
N HIS A 10 -15.62 -35.56 17.23
CA HIS A 10 -14.73 -36.32 18.11
C HIS A 10 -15.49 -36.76 19.35
N PRO A 11 -15.60 -38.08 19.60
CA PRO A 11 -15.14 -39.20 18.75
C PRO A 11 -16.02 -39.43 17.51
N GLN A 12 -15.44 -39.95 16.43
CA GLN A 12 -16.20 -40.42 15.25
C GLN A 12 -16.83 -41.79 15.53
N PRO A 13 -18.01 -42.12 14.97
CA PRO A 13 -18.82 -41.32 14.04
C PRO A 13 -19.76 -40.31 14.71
N CYS A 14 -20.24 -39.30 13.96
CA CYS A 14 -21.20 -38.27 14.40
C CYS A 14 -22.63 -38.82 14.64
N GLU A 15 -22.79 -39.98 15.27
CA GLU A 15 -24.10 -40.60 15.52
C GLU A 15 -24.83 -39.96 16.70
N ARG A 16 -24.10 -39.55 17.74
CA ARG A 16 -24.67 -38.93 18.94
C ARG A 16 -23.79 -37.79 19.44
N TYR A 17 -24.42 -36.63 19.62
CA TYR A 17 -23.81 -35.47 20.25
C TYR A 17 -24.11 -35.51 21.76
N ILE A 18 -23.14 -35.97 22.56
CA ILE A 18 -23.23 -36.00 24.02
C ILE A 18 -22.48 -34.81 24.63
N HIS A 19 -22.69 -34.56 25.92
CA HIS A 19 -21.87 -33.58 26.63
C HIS A 19 -20.38 -33.93 26.49
N GLY A 20 -19.57 -32.97 26.06
CA GLY A 20 -18.15 -33.15 25.80
C GLY A 20 -17.81 -33.55 24.35
N THR A 21 -18.80 -33.78 23.48
CA THR A 21 -18.53 -33.97 22.05
C THR A 21 -17.95 -32.70 21.45
N VAL A 22 -16.84 -32.84 20.72
CA VAL A 22 -16.19 -31.72 20.01
C VAL A 22 -16.40 -31.88 18.52
N ILE A 23 -16.75 -30.80 17.84
CA ILE A 23 -16.82 -30.73 16.38
C ILE A 23 -15.72 -29.81 15.88
N GLU A 24 -15.01 -30.25 14.85
CA GLU A 24 -14.03 -29.47 14.10
C GLU A 24 -14.59 -29.11 12.73
N PHE A 25 -14.60 -27.82 12.41
CA PHE A 25 -15.11 -27.29 11.15
C PHE A 25 -14.01 -27.07 10.12
N TYR A 26 -14.34 -27.35 8.86
CA TYR A 26 -13.47 -27.23 7.70
C TYR A 26 -14.18 -26.49 6.58
N CYS A 27 -13.50 -25.53 5.95
CA CYS A 27 -14.03 -24.80 4.80
C CYS A 27 -13.53 -25.39 3.48
N ASP A 28 -14.33 -25.21 2.43
CA ASP A 28 -13.98 -25.61 1.07
C ASP A 28 -12.74 -24.84 0.56
N PRO A 29 -12.00 -25.40 -0.42
CA PRO A 29 -10.84 -24.74 -1.01
C PRO A 29 -11.18 -23.33 -1.53
N GLY A 30 -10.44 -22.33 -1.04
CA GLY A 30 -10.67 -20.92 -1.39
C GLY A 30 -11.62 -20.17 -0.44
N TYR A 31 -12.08 -20.83 0.61
CA TYR A 31 -12.75 -20.21 1.74
C TYR A 31 -11.91 -20.36 3.01
N MET A 32 -12.02 -19.39 3.90
CA MET A 32 -11.42 -19.38 5.23
C MET A 32 -12.52 -19.21 6.28
N LEU A 33 -12.27 -19.76 7.46
CA LEU A 33 -13.14 -19.56 8.61
C LEU A 33 -13.17 -18.06 8.95
N SER A 34 -14.38 -17.50 9.14
CA SER A 34 -14.53 -16.11 9.55
C SER A 34 -13.90 -15.81 10.93
N ASN A 35 -13.70 -16.83 11.75
CA ASN A 35 -13.11 -16.73 13.08
C ASN A 35 -11.95 -17.71 13.23
N ASP A 36 -11.01 -17.41 14.13
CA ASP A 36 -9.85 -18.26 14.40
C ASP A 36 -10.20 -19.57 15.14
N TYR A 37 -11.42 -19.66 15.69
CA TYR A 37 -11.93 -20.83 16.39
C TYR A 37 -12.66 -21.79 15.45
N LYS A 38 -12.07 -22.98 15.26
CA LYS A 38 -12.65 -24.09 14.47
C LYS A 38 -13.31 -25.20 15.29
N TYR A 39 -13.22 -25.13 16.63
CA TYR A 39 -13.70 -26.17 17.54
C TYR A 39 -14.94 -25.73 18.31
N PHE A 40 -15.98 -26.56 18.28
CA PHE A 40 -17.23 -26.35 19.01
C PHE A 40 -17.45 -27.54 19.93
N THR A 41 -17.74 -27.28 21.21
CA THR A 41 -17.96 -28.32 22.21
C THR A 41 -19.40 -28.30 22.66
N CYS A 42 -20.06 -29.46 22.67
CA CYS A 42 -21.39 -29.61 23.24
C CYS A 42 -21.27 -29.59 24.77
N GLN A 43 -21.78 -28.54 25.41
CA GLN A 43 -21.91 -28.48 26.87
C GLN A 43 -23.38 -28.33 27.22
N SER A 44 -23.90 -29.31 27.95
CA SER A 44 -25.26 -29.31 28.51
C SER A 44 -26.37 -29.11 27.46
N GLY A 45 -26.15 -29.57 26.23
CA GLY A 45 -27.09 -29.46 25.12
C GLY A 45 -26.90 -28.21 24.24
N GLU A 46 -25.97 -27.33 24.58
CA GLU A 46 -25.64 -26.15 23.80
C GLU A 46 -24.22 -26.26 23.21
N TRP A 47 -24.04 -25.72 22.00
CA TRP A 47 -22.74 -25.65 21.36
C TRP A 47 -21.99 -24.40 21.82
N PHE A 48 -20.79 -24.62 22.35
CA PHE A 48 -19.90 -23.55 22.77
C PHE A 48 -18.64 -23.52 21.89
N PRO A 49 -18.29 -22.36 21.32
CA PRO A 49 -18.95 -21.06 21.46
C PRO A 49 -20.31 -21.00 20.72
N SER A 50 -21.24 -20.14 21.15
CA SER A 50 -22.53 -19.92 20.47
C SER A 50 -22.44 -18.96 19.28
N SER A 51 -21.24 -18.51 18.95
CA SER A 51 -20.96 -17.59 17.85
C SER A 51 -21.26 -18.23 16.49
N PRO A 52 -21.91 -17.53 15.56
CA PRO A 52 -22.13 -18.04 14.22
C PRO A 52 -20.79 -18.17 13.50
N LEU A 53 -20.56 -19.33 12.88
CA LEU A 53 -19.37 -19.60 12.09
C LEU A 53 -19.77 -19.82 10.64
N TYR A 54 -19.08 -19.13 9.74
CA TYR A 54 -19.27 -19.23 8.31
C TYR A 54 -17.93 -19.19 7.59
N CYS A 55 -17.91 -19.79 6.41
CA CYS A 55 -16.76 -19.80 5.52
C CYS A 55 -16.83 -18.57 4.62
N GLU A 56 -15.87 -17.65 4.78
CA GLU A 56 -15.73 -16.46 3.96
C GLU A 56 -14.78 -16.74 2.81
N LYS A 57 -15.09 -16.23 1.62
CA LYS A 57 -14.23 -16.41 0.45
C LYS A 57 -12.91 -15.71 0.74
N THR A 58 -11.81 -16.46 0.71
CA THR A 58 -10.49 -15.88 0.82
C THR A 58 -10.24 -15.08 -0.46
N GLU A 59 -10.49 -13.77 -0.39
CA GLU A 59 -9.82 -12.87 -1.30
C GLU A 59 -8.34 -13.04 -1.00
N LYS A 60 -7.63 -13.72 -1.90
CA LYS A 60 -6.18 -13.79 -1.87
C LYS A 60 -5.62 -12.38 -2.07
N SER A 61 -5.76 -11.52 -1.06
CA SER A 61 -4.92 -10.36 -0.88
C SER A 61 -3.56 -10.85 -0.40
N TRP A 62 -2.86 -11.53 -1.31
CA TRP A 62 -1.45 -11.22 -1.49
C TRP A 62 -1.31 -9.71 -1.37
N PRO A 63 -0.35 -9.18 -0.58
CA PRO A 63 -0.28 -7.75 -0.27
C PRO A 63 -0.54 -6.97 -1.54
N ASN A 64 -1.68 -6.28 -1.54
CA ASN A 64 -2.40 -5.84 -2.72
C ASN A 64 -1.42 -5.22 -3.71
N SER A 65 -1.06 -5.97 -4.76
CA SER A 65 -0.14 -5.47 -5.79
C SER A 65 -0.74 -4.24 -6.50
N GLN A 66 -2.06 -4.04 -6.41
CA GLN A 66 -2.72 -2.81 -6.86
C GLN A 66 -2.34 -1.58 -6.02
N ASP A 67 -2.17 -1.71 -4.70
CA ASP A 67 -1.72 -0.60 -3.85
C ASP A 67 -0.27 -0.23 -4.16
N THR A 68 0.58 -1.21 -4.46
CA THR A 68 1.97 -0.97 -4.87
C THR A 68 2.06 -0.31 -6.26
N MET A 69 1.15 -0.65 -7.17
CA MET A 69 1.12 -0.05 -8.51
C MET A 69 0.60 1.39 -8.45
N LEU A 70 -0.48 1.65 -7.71
CA LEU A 70 -1.02 3.01 -7.55
C LEU A 70 -0.06 3.95 -6.81
N THR A 71 0.61 3.48 -5.75
CA THR A 71 1.60 4.29 -5.01
C THR A 71 2.83 4.62 -5.87
N THR A 72 3.35 3.65 -6.64
CA THR A 72 4.51 3.88 -7.52
C THR A 72 4.20 4.86 -8.65
N TRP A 73 3.05 4.72 -9.32
CA TRP A 73 2.63 5.64 -10.38
C TRP A 73 2.39 7.07 -9.86
N LYS A 74 1.92 7.23 -8.62
CA LYS A 74 1.81 8.55 -7.99
C LYS A 74 3.19 9.20 -7.78
N ILE A 75 4.17 8.46 -7.26
CA ILE A 75 5.53 8.97 -7.01
C ILE A 75 6.19 9.47 -8.31
N VAL A 76 6.09 8.69 -9.40
CA VAL A 76 6.67 9.05 -10.70
C VAL A 76 6.01 10.30 -11.30
N ALA A 77 4.69 10.46 -11.15
CA ALA A 77 3.99 11.66 -11.61
C ALA A 77 4.40 12.93 -10.84
N PHE A 78 4.64 12.83 -9.54
CA PHE A 78 5.08 13.96 -8.72
C PHE A 78 6.52 14.39 -9.02
N THR A 79 7.46 13.43 -9.22
CA THR A 79 8.85 13.75 -9.55
C THR A 79 8.98 14.43 -10.92
N ALA A 80 8.33 13.89 -11.96
CA ALA A 80 8.33 14.48 -13.30
C ALA A 80 7.74 15.91 -13.30
N SER A 81 6.66 16.12 -12.55
CA SER A 81 6.00 17.44 -12.43
C SER A 81 6.87 18.47 -11.71
N SER A 82 7.57 18.06 -10.63
CA SER A 82 8.45 18.94 -9.87
C SER A 82 9.63 19.45 -10.70
N VAL A 83 10.25 18.58 -11.51
CA VAL A 83 11.38 18.94 -12.37
C VAL A 83 10.95 19.94 -13.45
N LEU A 84 9.80 19.71 -14.08
CA LEU A 84 9.28 20.60 -15.13
C LEU A 84 9.00 22.01 -14.58
N LEU A 85 8.41 22.11 -13.38
CA LEU A 85 8.14 23.38 -12.71
C LEU A 85 9.44 24.15 -12.41
N VAL A 86 10.45 23.47 -11.87
CA VAL A 86 11.75 24.08 -11.54
C VAL A 86 12.43 24.60 -12.81
N LEU A 87 12.43 23.82 -13.89
CA LEU A 87 13.00 24.25 -15.18
C LEU A 87 12.29 25.49 -15.74
N LEU A 88 10.95 25.53 -15.68
CA LEU A 88 10.17 26.71 -16.09
C LEU A 88 10.51 27.94 -15.25
N LEU A 89 10.59 27.81 -13.92
CA LEU A 89 10.96 28.92 -13.04
C LEU A 89 12.37 29.45 -13.33
N VAL A 90 13.33 28.58 -13.62
CA VAL A 90 14.69 29.01 -14.01
C VAL A 90 14.68 29.76 -15.34
N ILE A 91 13.93 29.29 -16.34
CA ILE A 91 13.80 29.97 -17.64
C ILE A 91 13.15 31.35 -17.48
N ILE A 92 12.08 31.44 -16.69
CA ILE A 92 11.40 32.71 -16.37
C ILE A 92 12.35 33.66 -15.62
N ALA A 93 13.09 33.16 -14.63
CA ALA A 93 14.07 33.98 -13.93
C ALA A 93 15.17 34.49 -14.88
N ARG A 94 15.69 33.65 -15.79
CA ARG A 94 16.69 34.07 -16.77
C ARG A 94 16.15 35.07 -17.78
N SER A 95 14.90 34.93 -18.22
CA SER A 95 14.24 35.88 -19.13
C SER A 95 13.95 37.22 -18.44
N PHE A 96 13.57 37.18 -17.16
CA PHE A 96 13.36 38.38 -16.35
C PHE A 96 14.68 39.09 -16.07
N GLN A 97 15.76 38.36 -15.74
CA GLN A 97 17.09 38.92 -15.54
C GLN A 97 17.67 39.52 -16.83
N THR A 98 17.43 38.92 -18.00
CA THR A 98 17.86 39.48 -19.29
C THR A 98 17.03 40.70 -19.71
N LYS A 99 15.74 40.72 -19.41
CA LYS A 99 14.86 41.88 -19.64
C LYS A 99 15.12 43.03 -18.65
N PHE A 100 15.44 42.74 -17.39
CA PHE A 100 15.76 43.79 -16.41
C PHE A 100 17.15 44.38 -16.66
N LYS A 101 18.13 43.55 -17.06
CA LYS A 101 19.48 44.00 -17.42
C LYS A 101 19.54 44.81 -18.71
N THR A 102 18.45 44.85 -19.50
CA THR A 102 18.32 45.71 -20.68
C THR A 102 17.54 47.02 -20.44
N HIS A 103 16.93 47.22 -19.26
CA HIS A 103 16.12 48.42 -18.97
C HIS A 103 16.74 49.40 -17.94
N PHE A 104 17.80 49.02 -17.22
CA PHE A 104 18.49 49.93 -16.29
C PHE A 104 19.93 50.20 -16.74
N LEU A 105 20.09 51.14 -17.66
CA LEU A 105 21.34 51.89 -17.86
C LEU A 105 21.22 53.25 -17.15
N PRO A 106 22.01 53.51 -16.09
CA PRO A 106 22.62 54.80 -15.88
C PRO A 106 24.04 54.80 -16.46
N ARG A 107 24.47 55.99 -16.87
CA ARG A 107 25.62 56.31 -17.71
C ARG A 107 26.97 56.31 -16.96
N CYS A 108 28.04 56.07 -17.74
CA CYS A 108 29.45 56.47 -17.61
C CYS A 108 30.46 55.64 -16.79
N GLY A 109 31.62 55.38 -17.41
CA GLY A 109 32.90 55.14 -16.73
C GLY A 109 33.76 54.01 -17.33
N ALA A 110 34.93 54.35 -17.87
CA ALA A 110 35.89 53.49 -18.58
C ALA A 110 36.61 52.43 -17.71
N GLY A 111 37.17 51.39 -18.35
CA GLY A 111 38.24 50.56 -17.77
C GLY A 111 38.20 49.08 -18.15
N ALA A 112 39.31 48.57 -18.68
CA ALA A 112 39.47 47.24 -19.23
C ALA A 112 39.85 46.16 -18.18
N VAL A 113 39.64 44.89 -18.57
CA VAL A 113 40.27 43.63 -18.10
C VAL A 113 40.05 43.18 -16.65
N GLN A 114 39.45 41.99 -16.46
CA GLN A 114 40.12 40.85 -15.81
C GLN A 114 39.32 39.55 -16.03
N ARG A 115 39.92 38.58 -16.75
CA ARG A 115 39.60 37.16 -16.61
C ARG A 115 39.96 36.73 -15.18
N LEU A 116 39.11 35.96 -14.51
CA LEU A 116 39.55 34.97 -13.53
C LEU A 116 38.72 33.69 -13.71
N ASN A 117 39.33 32.75 -14.42
CA ASN A 117 39.08 31.33 -14.30
C ASN A 117 39.92 30.81 -13.13
N GLN A 118 39.33 30.06 -12.19
CA GLN A 118 39.94 29.19 -11.17
C GLN A 118 38.82 28.78 -10.17
N GLN A 119 38.61 27.56 -9.66
CA GLN A 119 39.32 26.27 -9.53
C GLN A 119 38.20 25.20 -9.32
N GLY A 120 38.34 23.88 -9.47
CA GLY A 120 39.45 22.96 -9.66
C GLY A 120 38.90 21.52 -9.50
N ALA A 121 39.48 20.55 -10.20
CA ALA A 121 39.26 19.13 -9.98
C ALA A 121 40.62 18.42 -10.03
N VAL A 122 41.03 17.99 -8.82
CA VAL A 122 41.91 16.87 -8.46
C VAL A 122 41.15 15.58 -8.86
N GLU A 123 41.65 14.48 -9.41
CA GLU A 123 42.97 13.86 -9.63
C GLU A 123 43.18 13.46 -11.10
#